data_AF-A0A388TFF6-F1
#
_entry.id   AF-A0A388TFF6-F1
#
_cell.length_a   1.000
_cell.length_b   1.000
_cell.length_c   1.000
_cell.angle_alpha   90.00
_cell.angle_beta   90.00
_cell.angle_gamma   90.00
#
_symmetry.space_group_name_H-M   'P 1'
#
loop_
_entity.id
_entity.type
_entity.pdbx_description
1 polymer ?
#
loop_
_entity_poly.entity_id
_entity_poly.type
_entity_poly.pdbx_seq_one_letter_code
_entity_poly.pdbx_strand_id
1 'polypeptide(L)'
;MGYRPQHYKIQELVNPKLLSEFGEAKCWEMLDADLLYMADAIRDKYGAIGVNYGGLVDCGLRDWRNPTTGSSASAHCHGKALDLHILNIPQTVGAYDKVREELLDNAMFLRLCFETGVNWLHIDINNREYRTFSA
;
A
#
# COMPACT_ATOMS: atom_id res chain seq x y z
N MET A 1 -3.05 -15.68 13.89
CA MET A 1 -3.37 -15.92 12.46
C MET A 1 -3.56 -14.56 11.81
N GLY A 2 -2.79 -14.24 10.78
CA GLY A 2 -2.89 -12.96 10.07
C GLY A 2 -4.07 -12.90 9.11
N TYR A 3 -4.48 -11.70 8.72
CA TYR A 3 -5.52 -11.49 7.72
C TYR A 3 -5.03 -11.85 6.31
N ARG A 4 -5.94 -12.37 5.47
CA ARG A 4 -5.71 -12.68 4.05
C ARG A 4 -6.73 -11.91 3.23
N PRO A 5 -6.30 -10.95 2.40
CA PRO A 5 -7.22 -10.19 1.56
C PRO A 5 -7.85 -11.10 0.50
N GLN A 6 -9.10 -10.81 0.14
CA GLN A 6 -9.82 -11.54 -0.89
C GLN A 6 -9.39 -11.13 -2.30
N HIS A 7 -8.98 -9.87 -2.47
CA HIS A 7 -8.74 -9.30 -3.78
C HIS A 7 -7.29 -9.34 -4.25
N TYR A 8 -6.33 -9.56 -3.35
CA TYR A 8 -4.90 -9.50 -3.67
C TYR A 8 -4.22 -10.85 -3.60
N LYS A 9 -3.37 -11.12 -4.59
CA LYS A 9 -2.36 -12.18 -4.52
C LYS A 9 -1.06 -11.62 -3.95
N ILE A 10 -0.24 -12.48 -3.35
CA ILE A 10 1.01 -12.04 -2.70
C ILE A 10 2.00 -11.41 -3.70
N GLN A 11 1.98 -11.85 -4.96
CA GLN A 11 2.81 -11.31 -6.05
C GLN A 11 2.51 -9.84 -6.34
N GLU A 12 1.27 -9.39 -6.10
CA GLU A 12 0.88 -7.98 -6.26
C GLU A 12 1.45 -7.13 -5.12
N LEU A 13 1.72 -7.72 -3.96
CA LEU A 13 2.01 -6.99 -2.72
C LEU A 13 3.48 -7.03 -2.31
N VAL A 14 4.31 -7.84 -2.96
CA VAL A 14 5.68 -8.09 -2.50
C VAL A 14 6.65 -8.01 -3.66
N ASN A 15 7.79 -7.36 -3.43
CA ASN A 15 8.88 -7.32 -4.40
C ASN A 15 9.24 -8.76 -4.83
N PRO A 16 9.34 -9.03 -6.14
CA PRO A 16 9.53 -10.39 -6.66
C PRO A 16 10.82 -11.06 -6.16
N LYS A 17 11.86 -10.28 -5.86
CA LYS A 17 13.11 -10.79 -5.27
C LYS A 17 12.87 -11.36 -3.87
N LEU A 18 12.15 -10.62 -3.02
CA LEU A 18 11.80 -11.09 -1.68
C LEU A 18 10.88 -12.30 -1.75
N LEU A 19 9.90 -12.27 -2.65
CA LEU A 19 8.98 -13.39 -2.84
C LEU A 19 9.70 -14.66 -3.27
N SER A 20 10.66 -14.55 -4.18
CA SER A 20 11.49 -15.68 -4.62
C SER A 20 12.38 -16.24 -3.52
N GLU A 21 12.83 -15.41 -2.57
CA GLU A 21 13.74 -15.81 -1.51
C GLU A 21 13.02 -16.45 -0.32
N PHE A 22 11.91 -15.84 0.13
CA PHE A 22 11.22 -16.25 1.35
C PHE A 22 10.00 -17.15 1.09
N GLY A 23 9.45 -17.13 -0.13
CA GLY A 23 8.22 -17.84 -0.49
C GLY A 23 6.95 -17.17 0.06
N GLU A 24 5.81 -17.55 -0.50
CA GLU A 24 4.54 -16.88 -0.24
C GLU A 24 4.15 -16.85 1.24
N ALA A 25 4.23 -18.00 1.93
CA ALA A 25 3.80 -18.13 3.31
C ALA A 25 4.53 -17.14 4.24
N LYS A 26 5.84 -16.97 4.05
CA LYS A 26 6.63 -16.04 4.84
C LYS A 26 6.35 -14.59 4.47
N CYS A 27 6.30 -14.28 3.18
CA CYS A 27 5.99 -12.93 2.70
C CYS A 27 4.64 -12.42 3.23
N TRP A 28 3.67 -13.30 3.32
CA TRP A 28 2.38 -13.04 3.92
C TRP A 28 2.43 -12.71 5.43
N GLU A 29 3.38 -13.27 6.18
CA GLU A 29 3.59 -12.96 7.61
C GLU A 29 4.31 -11.61 7.80
N MET A 30 4.99 -11.13 6.76
CA MET A 30 5.74 -9.87 6.80
C MET A 30 4.85 -8.65 6.54
N LEU A 31 3.65 -8.86 5.99
CA LEU A 31 2.67 -7.81 5.73
C LEU A 31 1.76 -7.62 6.94
N ASP A 32 1.47 -6.37 7.28
CA ASP A 32 0.58 -6.06 8.39
C ASP A 32 -0.89 -6.38 8.07
N ALA A 33 -1.56 -7.09 8.99
CA ALA A 33 -2.93 -7.55 8.80
C ALA A 33 -3.95 -6.39 8.70
N ASP A 34 -3.77 -5.31 9.47
CA ASP A 34 -4.67 -4.16 9.46
C ASP A 34 -4.52 -3.39 8.14
N LEU A 35 -3.28 -3.24 7.66
CA LEU A 35 -3.00 -2.65 6.34
C LEU A 35 -3.69 -3.45 5.23
N LEU A 36 -3.56 -4.78 5.25
CA LEU A 36 -4.18 -5.66 4.25
C LEU A 36 -5.71 -5.58 4.29
N TYR A 37 -6.30 -5.55 5.48
CA TYR A 37 -7.75 -5.39 5.64
C TYR A 37 -8.26 -4.07 5.06
N MET A 38 -7.56 -2.97 5.35
CA MET A 38 -7.93 -1.66 4.81
C MET A 38 -7.72 -1.58 3.29
N ALA A 39 -6.65 -2.18 2.76
CA ALA A 39 -6.41 -2.25 1.32
C ALA A 39 -7.48 -3.07 0.58
N ASP A 40 -7.98 -4.15 1.18
CA ASP A 40 -9.05 -4.97 0.63
C ASP A 40 -10.36 -4.15 0.57
N ALA A 41 -10.69 -3.43 1.63
CA ALA A 41 -11.88 -2.57 1.69
C ALA A 41 -11.81 -1.36 0.73
N ILE A 42 -10.62 -0.80 0.51
CA ILE A 42 -10.42 0.23 -0.52
C ILE A 42 -10.67 -0.37 -1.91
N ARG A 43 -10.23 -1.62 -2.14
CA ARG A 43 -10.46 -2.34 -3.40
C ARG A 43 -11.93 -2.69 -3.61
N ASP A 44 -12.67 -3.04 -2.55
CA ASP A 44 -14.13 -3.17 -2.60
C ASP A 44 -14.81 -1.87 -3.05
N LYS A 45 -14.36 -0.72 -2.53
CA LYS A 45 -14.95 0.59 -2.83
C LYS A 45 -14.64 1.07 -4.25
N TYR A 46 -13.38 0.99 -4.68
CA TYR A 46 -12.93 1.60 -5.94
C TYR A 46 -12.75 0.59 -7.10
N GLY A 47 -12.89 -0.71 -6.86
CA GLY A 47 -12.76 -1.72 -7.90
C GLY A 47 -11.31 -2.10 -8.18
N ALA A 48 -10.89 -2.15 -9.45
CA ALA A 48 -9.57 -2.65 -9.81
C ALA A 48 -8.45 -1.71 -9.32
N ILE A 49 -7.57 -2.24 -8.46
CA ILE A 49 -6.40 -1.54 -7.90
C ILE A 49 -5.16 -2.37 -8.15
N GLY A 50 -4.13 -1.75 -8.75
CA GLY A 50 -2.79 -2.32 -8.89
C GLY A 50 -1.86 -1.84 -7.77
N VAL A 51 -0.94 -2.70 -7.34
CA VAL A 51 0.15 -2.35 -6.43
C VAL A 51 1.47 -2.57 -7.17
N ASN A 52 2.04 -3.78 -7.14
CA ASN A 52 3.08 -4.18 -8.08
C ASN A 52 2.44 -4.62 -9.41
N TYR A 53 2.15 -3.66 -10.29
CA TYR A 53 1.50 -3.90 -11.58
C TYR A 53 2.21 -3.14 -12.72
N GLY A 54 2.03 -3.59 -13.97
CA GLY A 54 2.52 -2.84 -15.14
C GLY A 54 4.04 -2.62 -15.19
N GLY A 55 4.83 -3.48 -14.52
CA GLY A 55 6.29 -3.35 -14.40
C GLY A 55 6.76 -2.71 -13.08
N LEU A 56 5.84 -2.21 -12.25
CA LEU A 56 6.16 -1.74 -10.89
C LEU A 56 6.41 -2.94 -9.97
N VAL A 57 7.44 -2.84 -9.13
CA VAL A 57 7.90 -3.93 -8.24
C VAL A 57 8.13 -3.50 -6.79
N ASP A 58 8.09 -2.19 -6.53
CA ASP A 58 8.39 -1.58 -5.24
C ASP A 58 7.20 -0.76 -4.70
N CYS A 59 5.97 -1.13 -5.03
CA CYS A 59 4.76 -0.46 -4.53
C CYS A 59 4.19 -1.15 -3.28
N GLY A 60 4.62 -2.38 -2.98
CA GLY A 60 4.23 -3.12 -1.78
C GLY A 60 5.38 -3.25 -0.76
N LEU A 61 5.61 -4.47 -0.26
CA LEU A 61 6.77 -4.82 0.56
C LEU A 61 8.06 -4.73 -0.28
N ARG A 62 8.93 -3.77 0.07
CA ARG A 62 10.20 -3.47 -0.60
C ARG A 62 11.37 -4.24 0.01
N ASP A 63 12.43 -4.46 -0.76
CA ASP A 63 13.69 -5.04 -0.25
C ASP A 63 14.39 -4.06 0.71
N TRP A 64 14.23 -4.30 2.02
CA TRP A 64 14.80 -3.46 3.06
C TRP A 64 16.34 -3.50 3.11
N ARG A 65 16.97 -4.53 2.53
CA ARG A 65 18.43 -4.68 2.54
C ARG A 65 19.10 -3.83 1.47
N ASN A 66 18.43 -3.65 0.33
CA ASN A 66 18.93 -2.90 -0.82
C ASN A 66 17.78 -2.14 -1.47
N PRO A 67 17.27 -1.08 -0.83
CA PRO A 67 16.14 -0.32 -1.37
C PRO A 67 16.56 0.37 -2.67
N THR A 68 15.90 0.01 -3.76
CA THR A 68 16.00 0.66 -5.07
C THR A 68 15.14 1.91 -5.16
N THR A 69 14.19 2.07 -4.24
CA THR A 69 13.24 3.20 -4.19
C THR A 69 12.96 3.60 -2.74
N GLY A 70 13.14 4.89 -2.44
CA GLY A 70 12.91 5.45 -1.11
C GLY A 70 14.01 5.10 -0.11
N SER A 71 13.69 5.30 1.18
CA SER A 71 14.60 5.04 2.31
C SER A 71 14.48 3.61 2.84
N SER A 72 15.58 3.05 3.36
CA SER A 72 15.58 1.75 4.06
C SER A 72 14.68 1.75 5.30
N ALA A 73 14.45 2.92 5.91
CA ALA A 73 13.53 3.10 7.05
C ALA A 73 12.06 3.32 6.63
N SER A 74 11.73 3.20 5.34
CA SER A 74 10.36 3.36 4.85
C SER A 74 9.42 2.29 5.41
N ALA A 75 8.15 2.66 5.62
CA ALA A 75 7.09 1.73 6.01
C ALA A 75 6.94 0.54 5.04
N HIS A 76 7.24 0.74 3.76
CA HIS A 76 7.24 -0.34 2.77
C HIS A 76 8.22 -1.46 3.12
N CYS A 77 9.42 -1.12 3.60
CA CYS A 77 10.45 -2.07 4.00
C CYS A 77 10.04 -2.90 5.23
N HIS A 78 8.99 -2.49 5.93
CA HIS A 78 8.45 -3.14 7.12
C HIS A 78 7.09 -3.79 6.89
N GLY A 79 6.59 -3.84 5.64
CA GLY A 79 5.28 -4.40 5.30
C GLY A 79 4.11 -3.59 5.86
N LYS A 80 4.32 -2.28 6.08
CA LYS A 80 3.37 -1.35 6.69
C LYS A 80 2.86 -0.26 5.75
N ALA A 81 3.21 -0.33 4.46
CA ALA A 81 2.71 0.59 3.46
C ALA A 81 2.45 -0.08 2.12
N LEU A 82 1.53 0.49 1.35
CA LEU A 82 1.23 0.16 -0.03
C LEU A 82 1.03 1.44 -0.84
N ASP A 83 1.52 1.43 -2.08
CA ASP A 83 1.20 2.42 -3.11
C ASP A 83 0.11 1.82 -4.00
N LEU A 84 -1.12 2.34 -3.85
CA LEU A 84 -2.29 1.82 -4.54
C LEU A 84 -2.58 2.64 -5.80
N HIS A 85 -2.69 1.96 -6.93
CA HIS A 85 -3.03 2.55 -8.21
C HIS A 85 -4.44 2.15 -8.64
N ILE A 86 -5.38 3.06 -8.46
CA ILE A 86 -6.80 2.86 -8.75
C ILE A 86 -7.00 2.98 -10.27
N LEU A 87 -7.31 1.88 -10.95
CA LEU A 87 -7.22 1.81 -12.41
C LEU A 87 -8.39 2.47 -13.15
N ASN A 88 -9.49 2.76 -12.45
CA ASN A 88 -10.69 3.37 -13.03
C ASN A 88 -10.81 4.89 -12.78
N ILE A 89 -9.76 5.53 -12.26
CA ILE A 89 -9.69 6.99 -12.11
C ILE A 89 -8.52 7.59 -12.91
N PRO A 90 -8.53 8.91 -13.20
CA PRO A 90 -7.38 9.58 -13.78
C PRO A 90 -6.13 9.46 -12.88
N GLN A 91 -4.97 9.15 -13.47
CA GLN A 91 -3.70 9.01 -12.73
C GLN A 91 -3.03 10.39 -12.48
N THR A 92 -3.77 11.30 -11.85
CA THR A 92 -3.34 12.68 -11.55
C THR A 92 -3.41 12.97 -10.05
N VAL A 93 -2.56 13.88 -9.57
CA VAL A 93 -2.53 14.28 -8.14
C VAL A 93 -3.92 14.68 -7.64
N GLY A 94 -4.60 15.57 -8.37
CA GLY A 94 -5.93 16.06 -7.96
C GLY A 94 -7.04 15.00 -7.97
N ALA A 95 -6.89 13.89 -8.71
CA ALA A 95 -7.84 12.77 -8.61
C ALA A 95 -7.62 11.97 -7.32
N TYR A 96 -6.35 11.72 -6.97
CA TYR A 96 -6.02 11.03 -5.73
C TYR A 96 -6.24 11.89 -4.48
N ASP A 97 -6.13 13.22 -4.57
CA ASP A 97 -6.48 14.10 -3.46
C ASP A 97 -7.95 13.97 -3.06
N LYS A 98 -8.86 13.88 -4.04
CA LYS A 98 -10.28 13.59 -3.76
C LYS A 98 -10.49 12.24 -3.09
N VAL A 99 -9.74 11.21 -3.52
CA VAL A 99 -9.80 9.89 -2.87
C VAL A 99 -9.31 9.98 -1.41
N ARG A 100 -8.23 10.71 -1.14
CA ARG A 100 -7.73 10.93 0.22
C ARG A 100 -8.76 11.63 1.09
N GLU A 101 -9.37 12.71 0.60
CA GLU A 101 -10.44 13.44 1.30
C GLU A 101 -11.60 12.50 1.69
N GLU A 102 -12.10 11.70 0.74
CA GLU A 102 -13.16 10.74 1.00
C GLU A 102 -12.79 9.65 2.03
N LEU A 103 -11.53 9.20 2.05
CA LEU A 103 -11.05 8.19 2.99
C LEU A 103 -10.77 8.79 4.37
N LEU A 104 -10.34 10.05 4.44
CA LEU A 104 -10.12 10.77 5.70
C LEU A 104 -11.42 10.94 6.50
N ASP A 105 -12.53 11.20 5.80
CA ASP A 105 -13.87 11.39 6.37
C ASP A 105 -14.54 10.07 6.82
N ASN A 106 -13.96 8.92 6.48
CA ASN A 106 -14.51 7.62 6.82
C ASN A 106 -13.80 7.01 8.05
N ALA A 107 -14.60 6.74 9.10
CA ALA A 107 -14.13 6.20 10.37
C ALA A 107 -13.38 4.86 10.25
N MET A 108 -13.65 4.08 9.20
CA MET A 108 -12.96 2.80 8.92
C MET A 108 -11.47 2.98 8.67
N PHE A 109 -11.07 4.11 8.06
CA PHE A 109 -9.69 4.33 7.61
C PHE A 109 -8.89 5.23 8.55
N LEU A 110 -9.38 5.51 9.77
CA LEU A 110 -8.74 6.41 10.74
C LEU A 110 -7.30 6.04 11.09
N ARG A 111 -6.91 4.78 10.92
CA ARG A 111 -5.57 4.27 11.18
C ARG A 111 -4.58 4.48 10.02
N LEU A 112 -5.06 4.90 8.85
CA LEU A 112 -4.21 5.16 7.69
C LEU A 112 -3.65 6.58 7.73
N CYS A 113 -2.39 6.68 7.33
CA CYS A 113 -1.72 7.88 6.88
C CYS A 113 -1.60 7.88 5.35
N PHE A 114 -1.68 9.06 4.75
CA PHE A 114 -1.62 9.26 3.30
C PHE A 114 -0.50 10.21 2.90
N GLU A 115 0.30 9.83 1.90
CA GLU A 115 1.23 10.77 1.25
C GLU A 115 0.46 11.67 0.28
N THR A 116 0.64 12.98 0.34
CA THR A 116 0.01 13.98 -0.53
C THR A 116 0.95 14.41 -1.66
N GLY A 117 0.43 15.00 -2.74
CA GLY A 117 1.26 15.52 -3.84
C GLY A 117 1.74 14.45 -4.83
N VAL A 118 1.32 13.20 -4.65
CA VAL A 118 1.63 12.07 -5.54
C VAL A 118 0.39 11.58 -6.28
N ASN A 119 0.58 10.99 -7.47
CA ASN A 119 -0.48 10.51 -8.36
C ASN A 119 -0.77 9.00 -8.20
N TRP A 120 -0.59 8.48 -7.00
CA TRP A 120 -1.06 7.18 -6.51
C TRP A 120 -1.58 7.37 -5.08
N LEU A 121 -2.30 6.39 -4.53
CA LEU A 121 -2.76 6.43 -3.15
C LEU A 121 -1.75 5.66 -2.27
N HIS A 122 -0.77 6.38 -1.75
CA HIS A 122 0.08 5.84 -0.69
C HIS A 122 -0.74 5.69 0.60
N ILE A 123 -0.74 4.50 1.18
CA ILE A 123 -1.30 4.23 2.50
C ILE A 123 -0.23 3.61 3.38
N ASP A 124 -0.10 4.10 4.61
CA ASP A 124 0.71 3.48 5.64
C ASP A 124 0.00 3.47 6.99
N ILE A 125 0.33 2.49 7.83
CA ILE A 125 -0.25 2.35 9.19
C ILE A 125 0.70 2.89 10.27
N ASN A 126 1.62 3.79 9.94
CA ASN A 126 2.36 4.48 10.99
C ASN A 126 1.40 5.37 11.76
N ASN A 127 1.46 5.27 13.08
CA ASN A 127 0.69 6.13 13.98
C ASN A 127 1.33 7.53 14.01
N ARG A 128 1.15 8.30 12.93
CA ARG A 128 1.60 9.70 12.87
C ARG A 128 0.56 10.60 13.54
N GLU A 129 1.04 11.68 14.15
CA GLU A 129 0.18 12.73 14.72
C GLU A 129 -0.77 13.31 13.65
N TYR A 130 -0.28 13.42 12.41
CA TYR A 130 -1.05 13.86 11.25
C TYR A 130 -1.28 12.70 10.27
N ARG A 131 -2.52 12.53 9.83
CA ARG A 131 -2.93 11.48 8.88
C ARG A 131 -2.56 11.77 7.41
N THR A 132 -1.96 12.92 7.13
CA THR A 132 -1.44 13.29 5.81
C THR A 132 -0.04 13.84 5.92
N PHE A 133 0.82 13.56 4.95
CA PHE A 133 2.19 14.08 4.90
C PHE A 133 2.65 14.30 3.45
N SER A 134 3.65 15.17 3.26
CA SER A 134 4.45 15.24 2.03
C SER A 134 5.80 14.59 2.32
N ALA A 135 6.32 13.81 1.37
CA ALA A 135 7.72 13.42 1.37
C ALA A 135 8.64 14.62 1.03
#